data_AF-A0A2V0NVU4-F1
#
_entry.id   AF-A0A2V0NVU4-F1
#
_cell.length_a   1.000
_cell.length_b   1.000
_cell.length_c   1.000
_cell.angle_alpha   90.00
_cell.angle_beta   90.00
_cell.angle_gamma   90.00
#
_symmetry.space_group_name_H-M   'P 1'
#
loop_
_entity.id
_entity.type
_entity.pdbx_description
1 polymer ?
#
loop_
_entity_poly.entity_id
_entity_poly.type
_entity_poly.pdbx_seq_one_letter_code
_entity_poly.pdbx_strand_id
1 'polypeptide(L)'
;MLSAARRSLGAFAHKAYALQTAAATRGMAVDGVKGFSEHEQAVENMYFNKEDERLMRRLLGKVKVQAEQDASSAAHHAAAEEAALRQIVGKYKLAEVDIKALMEWKHANY
;
A
#
# COMPACT_ATOMS: atom_id res chain seq x y z
N MET A 1 -33.22 22.68 10.91
CA MET A 1 -33.03 22.02 9.60
C MET A 1 -31.94 20.95 9.73
N LEU A 2 -32.03 19.93 8.89
CA LEU A 2 -31.56 18.56 9.09
C LEU A 2 -30.03 18.35 9.25
N SER A 3 -29.73 17.37 10.10
CA SER A 3 -28.63 16.40 10.12
C SER A 3 -27.84 16.19 8.82
N ALA A 4 -26.50 16.18 8.90
CA ALA A 4 -25.63 15.28 8.13
C ALA A 4 -24.17 15.31 8.63
N ALA A 5 -23.85 14.53 9.65
CA ALA A 5 -22.46 14.19 9.99
C ALA A 5 -22.34 12.67 10.19
N ARG A 6 -22.52 11.91 9.11
CA ARG A 6 -22.10 10.50 9.05
C ARG A 6 -20.59 10.47 8.81
N ARG A 7 -19.81 10.43 9.90
CA ARG A 7 -18.40 10.04 9.84
C ARG A 7 -18.31 8.57 9.46
N SER A 8 -17.68 8.29 8.33
CA SER A 8 -17.32 6.95 7.87
C SER A 8 -16.24 6.34 8.78
N LEU A 9 -16.67 5.66 9.83
CA LEU A 9 -15.86 4.63 10.51
C LEU A 9 -16.01 3.34 9.72
N GLY A 10 -14.92 2.77 9.19
CA GLY A 10 -15.01 1.39 8.67
C GLY A 10 -13.96 0.88 7.70
N ALA A 11 -12.97 1.66 7.24
CA ALA A 11 -12.07 1.19 6.18
C ALA A 11 -10.80 0.46 6.63
N PHE A 12 -10.60 0.21 7.94
CA PHE A 12 -9.37 -0.40 8.47
C PHE A 12 -9.54 -1.78 9.13
N ALA A 13 -10.77 -2.26 9.32
CA ALA A 13 -11.00 -3.54 10.00
C ALA A 13 -10.87 -4.78 9.07
N HIS A 14 -10.97 -4.60 7.74
CA HIS A 14 -11.05 -5.74 6.81
C HIS A 14 -9.69 -6.37 6.44
N LYS A 15 -8.56 -5.69 6.66
CA LYS A 15 -7.24 -6.24 6.30
C LYS A 15 -6.61 -7.12 7.37
N ALA A 16 -6.97 -6.97 8.64
CA ALA A 16 -6.45 -7.81 9.72
C ALA A 16 -7.10 -9.21 9.76
N TYR A 17 -8.38 -9.31 9.38
CA TYR A 17 -9.10 -10.59 9.37
C TYR A 17 -8.61 -11.57 8.28
N ALA A 18 -8.11 -11.06 7.16
CA ALA A 18 -7.63 -11.89 6.05
C ALA A 18 -6.29 -12.59 6.33
N LEU A 19 -5.46 -12.03 7.22
CA LEU A 19 -4.19 -12.64 7.60
C LEU A 19 -4.38 -13.73 8.65
N GLN A 20 -5.44 -13.63 9.46
CA GLN A 20 -5.81 -14.64 10.44
C GLN A 20 -6.48 -15.87 9.78
N THR A 21 -7.23 -15.69 8.68
CA THR A 21 -7.86 -16.82 7.96
C THR A 21 -6.87 -17.64 7.12
N ALA A 22 -5.81 -17.03 6.60
CA ALA A 22 -4.75 -17.76 5.89
C ALA A 22 -3.93 -18.67 6.82
N ALA A 23 -3.76 -18.29 8.09
CA ALA A 23 -3.14 -19.14 9.11
C ALA A 23 -4.10 -20.18 9.70
N ALA A 24 -5.41 -19.85 9.80
CA ALA A 24 -6.41 -20.73 10.40
C ALA A 24 -6.90 -21.87 9.49
N THR A 25 -6.59 -21.85 8.19
CA THR A 25 -7.03 -22.89 7.25
C THR A 25 -6.17 -24.16 7.25
N ARG A 26 -5.00 -24.14 7.92
CA ARG A 26 -4.09 -25.30 8.03
C ARG A 26 -4.47 -26.32 9.13
N GLY A 27 -5.61 -26.13 9.81
CA GLY A 27 -5.89 -26.78 11.10
C GLY A 27 -6.98 -27.86 11.12
N MET A 28 -7.49 -28.34 9.99
CA MET A 28 -8.60 -29.31 9.96
C MET A 28 -8.19 -30.63 9.29
N ALA A 29 -7.06 -31.21 9.70
CA ALA A 29 -6.74 -32.59 9.37
C ALA A 29 -7.36 -33.51 10.44
N VAL A 30 -8.32 -34.33 10.02
CA VAL A 30 -8.98 -35.32 10.87
C VAL A 30 -7.93 -36.36 11.28
N ASP A 31 -7.69 -36.47 12.59
CA ASP A 31 -6.72 -37.35 13.23
C ASP A 31 -7.09 -38.83 12.99
N GLY A 32 -6.64 -39.39 11.87
CA GLY A 32 -6.95 -40.76 11.47
C GLY A 32 -5.86 -41.36 10.60
N VAL A 33 -4.99 -42.16 11.23
CA VAL A 33 -3.86 -42.94 10.66
C VAL A 33 -2.53 -42.16 10.54
N LYS A 34 -1.83 -42.11 11.68
CA LYS A 34 -0.53 -41.46 11.99
C LYS A 34 0.59 -41.52 10.93
N GLY A 35 0.57 -42.46 9.99
CA GLY A 35 1.58 -42.58 8.92
C GLY A 35 1.19 -41.93 7.59
N PHE A 36 -0.11 -41.81 7.29
CA PHE A 36 -0.59 -41.12 6.08
C PHE A 36 -0.62 -39.61 6.32
N SER A 37 -0.90 -39.17 7.55
CA SER A 37 -0.95 -37.75 7.93
C SER A 37 0.39 -37.03 7.76
N GLU A 38 1.53 -37.67 8.05
CA GLU A 38 2.85 -37.03 7.91
C GLU A 38 3.24 -36.86 6.43
N HIS A 39 2.95 -37.86 5.60
CA HIS A 39 3.20 -37.77 4.16
C HIS A 39 2.31 -36.71 3.50
N GLU A 40 1.02 -36.69 3.82
CA GLU A 40 0.08 -35.68 3.34
C GLU A 40 0.48 -34.29 3.80
N GLN A 41 0.88 -34.12 5.06
CA GLN A 41 1.37 -32.84 5.57
C GLN A 41 2.67 -32.39 4.89
N ALA A 42 3.59 -33.31 4.58
CA ALA A 42 4.80 -32.99 3.84
C ALA A 42 4.50 -32.54 2.40
N VAL A 43 3.56 -33.20 1.72
CA VAL A 43 3.11 -32.84 0.37
C VAL A 43 2.38 -31.49 0.38
N GLU A 44 1.50 -31.28 1.36
CA GLU A 44 0.78 -30.02 1.57
C GLU A 44 1.76 -28.87 1.81
N ASN A 45 2.72 -29.04 2.71
CA ASN A 45 3.74 -28.04 2.99
C ASN A 45 4.59 -27.72 1.76
N MET A 46 5.00 -28.73 0.99
CA MET A 46 5.76 -28.51 -0.24
C MET A 46 4.94 -27.70 -1.27
N TYR A 47 3.65 -28.00 -1.40
CA TYR A 47 2.75 -27.27 -2.30
C TYR A 47 2.59 -25.82 -1.86
N PHE A 48 2.26 -25.58 -0.59
CA PHE A 48 2.08 -24.22 -0.07
C PHE A 48 3.37 -23.40 -0.09
N ASN A 49 4.53 -24.01 0.17
CA ASN A 49 5.79 -23.30 0.07
C ASN A 49 6.05 -22.78 -1.36
N LYS A 50 5.73 -23.59 -2.38
CA LYS A 50 5.85 -23.17 -3.78
C LYS A 50 4.85 -22.06 -4.14
N GLU A 51 3.61 -22.18 -3.66
CA GLU A 51 2.59 -21.17 -3.92
C GLU A 51 2.87 -19.86 -3.18
N ASP A 52 3.36 -19.91 -1.94
CA ASP A 52 3.77 -18.73 -1.17
C ASP A 52 4.94 -18.02 -1.86
N GLU A 53 5.92 -18.76 -2.38
CA GLU A 53 7.01 -18.17 -3.16
C GLU A 53 6.47 -17.44 -4.42
N ARG A 54 5.55 -18.09 -5.15
CA ARG A 54 4.92 -17.50 -6.33
C ARG A 54 4.13 -16.23 -5.99
N LEU A 55 3.41 -16.24 -4.87
CA LEU A 55 2.65 -15.09 -4.38
C LEU A 55 3.57 -13.94 -3.95
N MET A 56 4.62 -14.25 -3.20
CA MET A 56 5.62 -13.26 -2.76
C MET A 56 6.33 -12.63 -3.95
N ARG A 57 6.72 -13.40 -4.97
CA ARG A 57 7.31 -12.86 -6.22
C ARG A 57 6.37 -11.88 -6.91
N ARG A 58 5.08 -12.20 -6.98
CA ARG A 58 4.06 -11.30 -7.56
C ARG A 58 3.87 -10.04 -6.73
N LEU A 59 3.86 -10.17 -5.40
CA LEU A 59 3.75 -9.03 -4.50
C LEU A 59 4.95 -8.09 -4.66
N LEU A 60 6.17 -8.63 -4.64
CA LEU A 60 7.39 -7.86 -4.86
C LEU A 60 7.39 -7.19 -6.24
N GLY A 61 6.91 -7.87 -7.28
CA GLY A 61 6.73 -7.25 -8.61
C GLY A 61 5.79 -6.05 -8.57
N LYS A 62 4.66 -6.15 -7.86
CA LYS A 62 3.72 -5.03 -7.69
C LYS A 62 4.32 -3.88 -6.89
N VAL A 63 5.01 -4.17 -5.78
CA VAL A 63 5.67 -3.16 -4.94
C VAL A 63 6.74 -2.43 -5.74
N LYS A 64 7.51 -3.15 -6.57
CA LYS A 64 8.49 -2.53 -7.47
C LYS A 64 7.83 -1.56 -8.46
N VAL A 65 6.77 -1.99 -9.14
CA VAL A 65 6.04 -1.13 -10.09
C VAL A 65 5.47 0.10 -9.39
N GLN A 66 4.92 -0.06 -8.18
CA GLN A 66 4.45 1.07 -7.37
C GLN A 66 5.59 2.03 -7.02
N ALA A 67 6.74 1.53 -6.56
CA ALA A 67 7.89 2.36 -6.23
C ALA A 67 8.44 3.12 -7.45
N GLU A 68 8.51 2.47 -8.62
CA GLU A 68 8.90 3.13 -9.87
C GLU A 68 7.90 4.21 -10.29
N GLN A 69 6.61 3.93 -10.14
CA GLN A 69 5.55 4.88 -10.43
C GLN A 69 5.57 6.08 -9.46
N ASP A 70 5.80 5.85 -8.17
CA ASP A 70 5.91 6.90 -7.15
C ASP A 70 7.13 7.80 -7.38
N ALA A 71 8.26 7.23 -7.80
CA ALA A 71 9.44 8.02 -8.16
C ALA A 71 9.16 8.92 -9.38
N SER A 72 8.44 8.42 -10.38
CA SER A 72 8.05 9.21 -11.56
C SER A 72 6.96 10.24 -11.24
N SER A 73 6.01 9.90 -10.37
CA SER A 73 4.91 10.78 -9.99
C SER A 73 5.41 11.93 -9.13
N ALA A 74 6.44 11.75 -8.30
CA ALA A 74 7.06 12.82 -7.52
C ALA A 74 7.49 14.02 -8.37
N ALA A 75 8.13 13.77 -9.54
CA ALA A 75 8.53 14.83 -10.45
C ALA A 75 7.33 15.53 -11.10
N HIS A 76 6.31 14.77 -11.49
CA HIS A 76 5.06 15.33 -12.04
C HIS A 76 4.28 16.14 -11.02
N HIS A 77 4.25 15.70 -9.76
CA HIS A 77 3.63 16.42 -8.66
C HIS A 77 4.37 17.72 -8.35
N ALA A 78 5.69 17.71 -8.30
CA ALA A 78 6.48 18.93 -8.08
C ALA A 78 6.21 20.01 -9.16
N ALA A 79 6.16 19.63 -10.44
CA ALA A 79 5.87 20.55 -11.53
C ALA A 79 4.43 21.08 -11.50
N ALA A 80 3.45 20.22 -11.20
CA ALA A 80 2.05 20.62 -11.06
C ALA A 80 1.84 21.57 -9.87
N GLU A 81 2.51 21.33 -8.76
CA GLU A 81 2.49 22.19 -7.58
C GLU A 81 3.12 23.55 -7.85
N GLU A 82 4.26 23.60 -8.56
CA GLU A 82 4.87 24.85 -8.97
C GLU A 82 3.94 25.66 -9.88
N ALA A 83 3.28 25.01 -10.84
CA ALA A 83 2.31 25.66 -11.72
C ALA A 83 1.11 26.22 -10.94
N ALA A 84 0.59 25.47 -9.97
CA ALA A 84 -0.50 25.92 -9.09
C ALA A 84 -0.07 27.10 -8.20
N LEU A 85 1.14 27.04 -7.65
CA LEU A 85 1.70 28.12 -6.85
C LEU A 85 1.80 29.40 -7.70
N ARG A 86 2.37 29.31 -8.91
CA ARG A 86 2.49 30.44 -9.84
C ARG A 86 1.15 31.09 -10.21
N GLN A 87 0.05 30.34 -10.27
CA GLN A 87 -1.29 30.92 -10.48
C GLN A 87 -1.75 31.80 -9.32
N ILE A 88 -1.38 31.45 -8.09
CA ILE A 88 -1.74 32.20 -6.88
C ILE A 88 -0.81 33.42 -6.73
N VAL A 89 0.50 33.18 -6.79
CA VAL A 89 1.51 34.22 -6.53
C VAL A 89 1.80 35.11 -7.73
N GLY A 90 1.37 34.77 -8.96
CA GLY A 90 1.61 35.60 -10.15
C GLY A 90 1.07 37.03 -10.09
N LYS A 91 0.17 37.33 -9.13
CA LYS A 91 -0.33 38.69 -8.85
C LYS A 91 0.68 39.56 -8.08
N TYR A 92 1.56 38.92 -7.31
CA TYR A 92 2.58 39.56 -6.49
C TYR A 92 3.91 39.30 -7.21
N LYS A 93 4.56 40.33 -7.75
CA LYS A 93 5.83 40.19 -8.50
C LYS A 93 6.94 39.64 -7.58
N LEU A 94 6.96 38.33 -7.37
CA LEU A 94 7.91 37.62 -6.53
C LEU A 94 9.10 37.15 -7.36
N ALA A 95 10.27 37.11 -6.74
CA ALA A 95 11.44 36.54 -7.37
C ALA A 95 11.32 35.00 -7.43
N GLU A 96 11.90 34.39 -8.46
CA GLU A 96 11.99 32.92 -8.61
C GLU A 96 12.60 32.23 -7.37
N VAL A 97 13.50 32.93 -6.68
CA VAL A 97 14.16 32.44 -5.46
C VAL A 97 13.15 32.24 -4.33
N ASP A 98 12.21 33.17 -4.17
CA ASP A 98 11.20 33.12 -3.12
C ASP A 98 10.16 32.02 -3.40
N ILE A 99 9.83 31.79 -4.69
CA ILE A 99 8.93 30.71 -5.11
C ILE A 99 9.53 29.35 -4.75
N LYS A 100 10.83 29.16 -4.98
CA LYS A 100 11.54 27.93 -4.60
C LYS A 100 11.59 27.76 -3.08
N ALA A 101 11.90 28.82 -2.34
CA ALA A 101 11.90 28.78 -0.87
C ALA A 101 10.51 28.41 -0.30
N LEU A 102 9.42 28.89 -0.90
CA LEU A 102 8.06 28.53 -0.52
C LEU A 102 7.74 27.06 -0.82
N MET A 103 8.19 26.55 -1.95
CA MET A 103 8.04 25.13 -2.30
C MET A 103 8.80 24.23 -1.33
N GLU A 104 10.07 24.56 -1.03
CA GLU A 104 10.88 23.85 -0.04
C GLU A 104 10.27 23.91 1.36
N TRP A 105 9.76 25.07 1.78
CA TRP A 105 9.05 25.21 3.05
C TRP A 105 7.82 24.31 3.14
N LYS A 106 7.03 24.24 2.05
CA LYS A 106 5.85 23.37 2.00
C LYS A 106 6.27 21.91 2.13
N HIS A 107 7.23 21.44 1.33
CA HIS A 107 7.71 20.05 1.34
C HIS A 107 8.39 19.64 2.64
N ALA A 108 8.96 20.60 3.38
CA ALA A 108 9.58 20.33 4.68
C ALA A 108 8.56 20.19 5.83
N ASN A 109 7.37 20.77 5.71
CA ASN A 109 6.39 20.86 6.80
C ASN A 109 5.10 20.06 6.56
N TYR A 110 4.82 19.63 5.32
CA TYR A 110 3.60 18.94 4.92
C TYR A 110 3.90 17.84 3.92
#